data_AF-A0A7M3TDM5-F1
#
_entry.id   AF-A0A7M3TDM5-F1
#
_cell.length_a   1.000
_cell.length_b   1.000
_cell.length_c   1.000
_cell.angle_alpha   90.00
_cell.angle_beta   90.00
_cell.angle_gamma   90.00
#
_symmetry.space_group_name_H-M   'P 1'
#
loop_
_entity.id
_entity.type
_entity.pdbx_description
1 polymer ?
#
loop_
_entity_poly.entity_id
_entity_poly.type
_entity_poly.pdbx_seq_one_letter_code
_entity_poly.pdbx_strand_id
1 'polypeptide(L)'
;MCKLGFVPILMDDLLRLLVSIFLFICCVIMGYIFTKKKSWDIPFWIFFALFLFSLGGYGYVVHHIYLENTFSYDGFISGAAFITVCGLLFSKHRYVDFNNKLFSKKTPILFATFFVFAFIYILTIKYDPDCKIFPHEIFITILQIVVYPLLLLFGISAFLYRFSICISVFAISMALFLVENVLFITHALVSRIEHEQLLEEITCATISIVLSIVAIYILAHSKKVYKERLNANS
;
A
#
# COMPACT_ATOMS: atom_id res chain seq x y z
N MET A 1 -12.44 24.47 13.96
CA MET A 1 -11.35 25.14 13.21
C MET A 1 -10.41 24.05 12.73
N CYS A 2 -10.45 23.68 11.45
CA CYS A 2 -9.48 22.75 10.85
C CYS A 2 -8.08 23.39 10.94
N LYS A 3 -7.22 22.89 11.83
CA LYS A 3 -5.78 23.16 11.81
C LYS A 3 -5.11 21.98 11.12
N LEU A 4 -5.31 21.83 9.81
CA LEU A 4 -4.40 21.05 8.97
C LEU A 4 -3.11 21.88 8.82
N GLY A 5 -2.35 21.97 9.89
CA GLY A 5 -0.94 22.30 9.77
C GLY A 5 -0.27 21.03 9.30
N PHE A 6 0.13 20.98 8.02
CA PHE A 6 1.25 20.14 7.59
C PHE A 6 2.48 20.68 8.33
N VAL A 7 2.61 20.32 9.59
CA VAL A 7 3.88 20.45 10.31
C VAL A 7 4.59 19.13 10.03
N PRO A 8 5.66 19.12 9.22
CA PRO A 8 6.52 17.95 9.11
C PRO A 8 7.18 17.77 10.47
N ILE A 9 6.56 16.97 11.34
CA ILE A 9 7.23 16.48 12.54
C ILE A 9 7.98 15.24 12.09
N LEU A 10 9.29 15.21 12.37
CA LEU A 10 10.25 14.10 12.25
C LEU A 10 9.66 12.66 12.20
N MET A 11 8.66 12.39 13.03
CA MET A 11 7.98 11.08 13.11
C MET A 11 7.18 10.71 11.86
N ASP A 12 6.66 11.69 11.12
CA ASP A 12 5.84 11.47 9.92
C ASP A 12 6.69 10.95 8.76
N ASP A 13 7.84 11.58 8.51
CA ASP A 13 8.77 11.20 7.45
C ASP A 13 9.42 9.83 7.67
N LEU A 14 9.80 9.55 8.91
CA LEU A 14 10.40 8.26 9.28
C LEU A 14 9.38 7.12 9.18
N LEU A 15 8.12 7.38 9.54
CA LEU A 15 7.05 6.39 9.45
C LEU A 15 6.62 6.16 8.00
N ARG A 16 6.57 7.21 7.18
CA ARG A 16 6.39 7.11 5.72
C ARG A 16 7.51 6.29 5.06
N LEU A 17 8.75 6.50 5.47
CA LEU A 17 9.89 5.69 5.02
C LEU A 17 9.74 4.22 5.43
N LEU A 18 9.31 3.93 6.67
CA LEU A 18 9.03 2.56 7.12
C LEU A 18 7.93 1.88 6.30
N VAL A 19 6.85 2.59 6.00
CA VAL A 19 5.77 2.11 5.11
C VAL A 19 6.33 1.74 3.74
N SER A 20 7.16 2.60 3.17
CA SER A 20 7.85 2.37 1.88
C SER A 20 8.78 1.15 1.91
N ILE A 21 9.56 0.97 2.99
CA ILE A 21 10.44 -0.19 3.19
C ILE A 21 9.66 -1.50 3.29
N PHE A 22 8.61 -1.56 4.11
CA PHE A 22 7.84 -2.80 4.25
C PHE A 22 7.10 -3.17 2.96
N LEU A 23 6.56 -2.19 2.23
CA LEU A 23 5.93 -2.42 0.94
C LEU A 23 6.95 -2.90 -0.11
N PHE A 24 8.16 -2.34 -0.12
CA PHE A 24 9.27 -2.80 -0.94
C PHE A 24 9.61 -4.27 -0.68
N ILE A 25 9.74 -4.67 0.59
CA ILE A 25 10.03 -6.06 0.96
C ILE A 25 8.90 -6.99 0.49
N CYS A 26 7.63 -6.58 0.63
CA CYS A 26 6.50 -7.34 0.09
C CYS A 26 6.61 -7.55 -1.43
N CYS A 27 7.00 -6.51 -2.17
CA CYS A 27 7.20 -6.59 -3.62
C CYS A 27 8.36 -7.52 -4.00
N VAL A 28 9.47 -7.47 -3.26
CA VAL A 28 10.62 -8.37 -3.44
C VAL A 28 10.21 -9.82 -3.23
N ILE A 29 9.52 -10.11 -2.12
CA ILE A 29 9.05 -11.47 -1.80
C ILE A 29 8.08 -11.97 -2.88
N MET A 30 7.13 -11.11 -3.30
CA MET A 30 6.22 -11.44 -4.39
C MET A 30 6.99 -11.76 -5.68
N GLY A 31 8.01 -10.97 -6.01
CA GLY A 31 8.90 -11.25 -7.14
C GLY A 31 9.57 -12.63 -7.04
N TYR A 32 10.06 -13.02 -5.86
CA TYR A 32 10.61 -14.36 -5.62
C TYR A 32 9.58 -15.48 -5.74
N ILE A 33 8.35 -15.28 -5.28
CA ILE A 33 7.27 -16.27 -5.42
C ILE A 33 7.00 -16.54 -6.91
N PHE A 34 6.86 -15.49 -7.71
CA PHE A 34 6.58 -15.63 -9.15
C PHE A 34 7.78 -16.14 -9.95
N THR A 35 9.00 -15.68 -9.65
CA THR A 35 10.21 -16.08 -10.39
C THR A 35 10.78 -17.41 -9.94
N LYS A 36 10.79 -17.73 -8.65
CA LYS A 36 11.47 -18.94 -8.15
C LYS A 36 10.50 -20.04 -7.72
N LYS A 37 9.18 -19.83 -7.83
CA LYS A 37 8.15 -20.76 -7.33
C LYS A 37 8.35 -21.13 -5.85
N LYS A 38 8.98 -20.24 -5.07
CA LYS A 38 9.22 -20.48 -3.65
C LYS A 38 7.94 -20.16 -2.86
N SER A 39 7.62 -21.00 -1.87
CA SER A 39 6.49 -20.81 -0.95
C SER A 39 6.80 -19.77 0.13
N TRP A 40 7.11 -18.55 -0.29
CA TRP A 40 7.43 -17.42 0.60
C TRP A 40 6.16 -16.63 1.01
N ASP A 41 4.99 -17.29 1.01
CA ASP A 41 3.74 -16.68 1.44
C ASP A 41 3.79 -16.23 2.90
N ILE A 42 4.40 -17.03 3.78
CA ILE A 42 4.54 -16.71 5.22
C ILE A 42 5.33 -15.42 5.44
N PRO A 43 6.58 -15.28 4.95
CA PRO A 43 7.30 -14.03 5.13
C PRO A 43 6.59 -12.86 4.43
N PHE A 44 5.94 -13.07 3.27
CA PHE A 44 5.11 -12.02 2.65
C PHE A 44 4.05 -11.50 3.63
N TRP A 45 3.27 -12.40 4.24
CA TRP A 45 2.23 -12.05 5.19
C TRP A 45 2.77 -11.34 6.44
N ILE A 46 3.92 -11.76 6.97
CA ILE A 46 4.56 -11.09 8.11
C ILE A 46 4.93 -9.65 7.76
N PHE A 47 5.64 -9.44 6.66
CA PHE A 47 6.02 -8.08 6.23
C PHE A 47 4.82 -7.24 5.84
N PHE A 48 3.78 -7.87 5.32
CA PHE A 48 2.53 -7.19 5.00
C PHE A 48 1.76 -6.76 6.26
N ALA A 49 1.77 -7.58 7.32
CA ALA A 49 1.22 -7.19 8.63
C ALA A 49 1.99 -5.99 9.21
N LEU A 50 3.32 -6.00 9.13
CA LEU A 50 4.15 -4.87 9.57
C LEU A 50 3.87 -3.61 8.76
N PHE A 51 3.74 -3.74 7.44
CA PHE A 51 3.32 -2.65 6.56
C PHE A 51 1.98 -2.04 7.00
N LEU A 52 0.96 -2.87 7.22
CA LEU A 52 -0.36 -2.41 7.65
C LEU A 52 -0.34 -1.79 9.05
N PHE A 53 0.47 -2.34 9.95
CA PHE A 53 0.66 -1.78 11.28
C PHE A 53 1.31 -0.40 11.21
N SER A 54 2.35 -0.22 10.39
CA SER A 54 2.98 1.07 10.17
C SER A 54 2.04 2.07 9.48
N LEU A 55 1.22 1.62 8.52
CA LEU A 55 0.22 2.46 7.86
C LEU A 55 -0.89 2.90 8.83
N GLY A 56 -1.40 1.98 9.66
CA GLY A 56 -2.37 2.29 10.71
C GLY A 56 -1.78 3.19 11.79
N GLY A 57 -0.51 2.98 12.15
CA GLY A 57 0.25 3.88 13.02
C GLY A 57 0.41 5.27 12.42
N TYR A 58 0.68 5.36 11.11
CA TYR A 58 0.78 6.63 10.38
C TYR A 58 -0.54 7.39 10.42
N GLY A 59 -1.63 6.73 10.04
CA GLY A 59 -2.98 7.28 10.15
C GLY A 59 -3.28 7.75 11.57
N TYR A 60 -2.99 6.93 12.59
CA TYR A 60 -3.21 7.29 13.99
C TYR A 60 -2.39 8.50 14.45
N VAL A 61 -1.10 8.59 14.10
CA VAL A 61 -0.23 9.72 14.47
C VAL A 61 -0.69 11.01 13.81
N VAL A 62 -0.91 10.99 12.48
CA VAL A 62 -1.44 12.13 11.70
C VAL A 62 -2.78 12.59 12.25
N HIS A 63 -3.57 11.66 12.73
CA HIS A 63 -4.92 11.96 13.15
C HIS A 63 -5.01 12.38 14.63
N HIS A 64 -4.40 11.67 15.58
CA HIS A 64 -4.53 12.01 17.00
C HIS A 64 -3.69 13.22 17.42
N ILE A 65 -2.60 13.51 16.71
CA ILE A 65 -1.73 14.64 17.06
C ILE A 65 -2.17 15.94 16.37
N TYR A 66 -2.83 15.87 15.20
CA TYR A 66 -3.13 17.07 14.38
C TYR A 66 -4.62 17.32 14.10
N LEU A 67 -5.49 16.30 14.20
CA LEU A 67 -6.93 16.39 13.93
C LEU A 67 -7.72 15.77 15.08
N GLU A 68 -8.01 16.58 16.10
CA GLU A 68 -8.57 16.21 17.41
C GLU A 68 -9.97 15.54 17.39
N ASN A 69 -10.50 15.03 16.27
CA ASN A 69 -11.92 14.68 16.20
C ASN A 69 -12.40 13.52 15.28
N THR A 70 -11.60 12.50 15.02
CA THR A 70 -12.07 11.33 14.20
C THR A 70 -11.72 9.95 14.80
N PHE A 71 -11.84 9.79 16.12
CA PHE A 71 -11.58 8.51 16.80
C PHE A 71 -12.21 7.28 16.09
N SER A 72 -11.39 6.23 15.91
CA SER A 72 -11.72 4.78 15.91
C SER A 72 -11.83 3.95 14.62
N TYR A 73 -11.63 4.44 13.40
CA TYR A 73 -11.85 3.61 12.20
C TYR A 73 -10.59 2.97 11.57
N ASP A 74 -9.42 3.61 11.65
CA ASP A 74 -8.15 3.05 11.15
C ASP A 74 -7.73 1.76 11.88
N GLY A 75 -8.15 1.58 13.14
CA GLY A 75 -7.90 0.39 13.96
C GLY A 75 -8.71 -0.85 13.53
N PHE A 76 -9.90 -0.67 12.95
CA PHE A 76 -10.76 -1.80 12.55
C PHE A 76 -10.28 -2.42 11.24
N ILE A 77 -9.88 -1.61 10.25
CA ILE A 77 -9.38 -2.11 8.97
C ILE A 77 -7.98 -2.69 9.12
N SER A 78 -7.09 -2.03 9.88
CA SER A 78 -5.78 -2.59 10.22
C SER A 78 -5.92 -3.87 11.06
N GLY A 79 -6.85 -3.91 12.01
CA GLY A 79 -7.15 -5.10 12.83
C GLY A 79 -7.77 -6.25 12.04
N ALA A 80 -8.74 -5.99 11.17
CA ALA A 80 -9.36 -7.00 10.31
C ALA A 80 -8.38 -7.54 9.27
N ALA A 81 -7.55 -6.66 8.69
CA ALA A 81 -6.47 -7.08 7.81
C ALA A 81 -5.40 -7.89 8.57
N PHE A 82 -5.03 -7.49 9.78
CA PHE A 82 -4.11 -8.25 10.65
C PHE A 82 -4.63 -9.65 11.01
N ILE A 83 -5.91 -9.76 11.43
CA ILE A 83 -6.55 -11.04 11.74
C ILE A 83 -6.63 -11.93 10.50
N THR A 84 -6.93 -11.35 9.33
CA THR A 84 -6.97 -12.08 8.06
C THR A 84 -5.58 -12.61 7.71
N VAL A 85 -4.55 -11.78 7.84
CA VAL A 85 -3.15 -12.13 7.62
C VAL A 85 -2.67 -13.23 8.57
N CYS A 86 -3.00 -13.13 9.86
CA CYS A 86 -2.76 -14.19 10.86
C CYS A 86 -3.49 -15.49 10.51
N GLY A 87 -4.76 -15.42 10.09
CA GLY A 87 -5.54 -16.60 9.69
C GLY A 87 -4.96 -17.34 8.48
N LEU A 88 -4.33 -16.60 7.56
CA LEU A 88 -3.71 -17.16 6.36
C LEU A 88 -2.31 -17.73 6.60
N LEU A 89 -1.55 -17.14 7.54
CA LEU A 89 -0.24 -17.64 7.99
C LEU A 89 -0.30 -19.09 8.48
N PHE A 90 -1.44 -19.52 9.04
CA PHE A 90 -1.65 -20.87 9.57
C PHE A 90 -2.35 -21.84 8.58
N SER A 91 -2.63 -21.43 7.35
CA SER A 91 -3.27 -22.30 6.35
C SER A 91 -2.33 -23.41 5.84
N LYS A 92 -2.86 -24.65 5.72
CA LYS A 92 -2.11 -25.89 5.40
C LYS A 92 -1.69 -26.04 3.92
N HIS A 93 -2.24 -25.27 2.98
CA HIS A 93 -1.92 -25.40 1.55
C HIS A 93 -1.00 -24.28 1.07
N ARG A 94 0.32 -24.56 1.04
CA ARG A 94 1.37 -23.55 0.87
C ARG A 94 1.95 -23.44 -0.55
N TYR A 95 1.34 -24.09 -1.54
CA TYR A 95 1.66 -23.81 -2.95
C TYR A 95 0.53 -24.26 -3.88
N VAL A 96 -0.07 -23.30 -4.61
CA VAL A 96 -1.01 -23.56 -5.70
C VAL A 96 -0.61 -22.62 -6.84
N ASP A 97 -0.56 -23.14 -8.07
CA ASP A 97 -0.23 -22.30 -9.23
C ASP A 97 -1.18 -21.10 -9.34
N PHE A 98 -0.61 -19.94 -9.67
CA PHE A 98 -1.39 -18.73 -9.90
C PHE A 98 -2.27 -18.89 -11.14
N ASN A 99 -3.51 -18.47 -11.01
CA ASN A 99 -4.47 -18.47 -12.09
C ASN A 99 -4.37 -17.19 -12.91
N ASN A 100 -4.27 -17.35 -14.23
CA ASN A 100 -4.24 -16.26 -15.20
C ASN A 100 -5.60 -15.99 -15.85
N LYS A 101 -6.58 -16.88 -15.63
CA LYS A 101 -7.91 -16.74 -16.21
C LYS A 101 -8.76 -15.83 -15.34
N LEU A 102 -9.07 -14.66 -15.86
CA LEU A 102 -10.05 -13.73 -15.28
C LEU A 102 -11.42 -14.39 -15.08
N PHE A 103 -11.81 -15.36 -15.92
CA PHE A 103 -13.02 -16.16 -15.76
C PHE A 103 -12.73 -17.52 -15.09
N SER A 104 -12.43 -17.49 -13.80
CA SER A 104 -12.27 -18.70 -13.00
C SER A 104 -13.41 -18.88 -12.01
N LYS A 105 -13.59 -20.11 -11.50
CA LYS A 105 -14.55 -20.38 -10.42
C LYS A 105 -14.32 -19.53 -9.17
N LYS A 106 -13.10 -19.02 -8.96
CA LYS A 106 -12.71 -18.20 -7.80
C LYS A 106 -12.89 -16.69 -8.03
N THR A 107 -13.09 -16.26 -9.28
CA THR A 107 -13.18 -14.83 -9.61
C THR A 107 -14.43 -14.17 -9.02
N PRO A 108 -15.64 -14.76 -9.06
CA PRO A 108 -16.81 -14.17 -8.43
C PRO A 108 -16.62 -13.98 -6.93
N ILE A 109 -15.96 -14.95 -6.27
CA ILE A 109 -15.66 -14.89 -4.84
C ILE A 109 -14.71 -13.73 -4.56
N LEU A 110 -13.63 -13.58 -5.35
CA LEU A 110 -12.71 -12.44 -5.23
C LEU A 110 -13.46 -11.10 -5.28
N PHE A 111 -14.28 -10.89 -6.31
CA PHE A 111 -15.00 -9.63 -6.47
C PHE A 111 -16.01 -9.42 -5.34
N ALA A 112 -16.72 -10.46 -4.92
CA ALA A 112 -17.64 -10.37 -3.79
C ALA A 112 -16.92 -9.95 -2.51
N THR A 113 -15.80 -10.59 -2.15
CA THR A 113 -14.99 -10.17 -1.00
C THR A 113 -14.49 -8.74 -1.15
N PHE A 114 -13.91 -8.39 -2.30
CA PHE A 114 -13.39 -7.06 -2.54
C PHE A 114 -14.49 -5.99 -2.39
N PHE A 115 -15.63 -6.16 -3.07
CA PHE A 115 -16.72 -5.19 -3.01
C PHE A 115 -17.32 -5.08 -1.62
N VAL A 116 -17.50 -6.18 -0.89
CA VAL A 116 -18.02 -6.13 0.49
C VAL A 116 -17.07 -5.31 1.37
N PHE A 117 -15.77 -5.61 1.37
CA PHE A 117 -14.80 -4.87 2.18
C PHE A 117 -14.61 -3.43 1.71
N ALA A 118 -14.62 -3.18 0.39
CA ALA A 118 -14.54 -1.83 -0.17
C ALA A 118 -15.76 -0.98 0.17
N PHE A 119 -16.96 -1.58 0.14
CA PHE A 119 -18.19 -0.86 0.48
C PHE A 119 -18.25 -0.54 1.97
N ILE A 120 -17.88 -1.50 2.84
CA ILE A 120 -17.71 -1.25 4.27
C ILE A 120 -16.71 -0.11 4.47
N TYR A 121 -15.55 -0.18 3.81
CA TYR A 121 -14.52 0.87 3.90
C TYR A 121 -15.07 2.25 3.53
N ILE A 122 -15.64 2.39 2.32
CA ILE A 122 -16.15 3.66 1.80
C ILE A 122 -17.26 4.23 2.70
N LEU A 123 -18.20 3.40 3.14
CA LEU A 123 -19.28 3.83 4.04
C LEU A 123 -18.77 4.31 5.41
N THR A 124 -17.60 3.84 5.83
CA THR A 124 -16.98 4.23 7.09
C THR A 124 -16.08 5.46 6.99
N ILE A 125 -15.82 5.98 5.78
CA ILE A 125 -15.04 7.21 5.60
C ILE A 125 -15.85 8.38 6.14
N LYS A 126 -15.38 8.98 7.23
CA LYS A 126 -15.85 10.27 7.72
C LYS A 126 -14.85 11.33 7.27
N TYR A 127 -15.23 12.12 6.26
CA TYR A 127 -14.44 13.24 5.77
C TYR A 127 -15.25 14.53 5.91
N ASP A 128 -14.63 15.57 6.46
CA ASP A 128 -15.24 16.90 6.58
C ASP A 128 -14.89 17.72 5.33
N PRO A 129 -15.85 17.95 4.39
CA PRO A 129 -15.60 18.67 3.15
C PRO A 129 -15.36 20.17 3.35
N ASP A 130 -15.67 20.73 4.52
CA ASP A 130 -15.44 22.14 4.84
C ASP A 130 -13.98 22.43 5.26
N CYS A 131 -13.16 21.38 5.37
CA CYS A 131 -11.72 21.50 5.53
C CYS A 131 -11.12 21.99 4.19
N LYS A 132 -11.06 23.32 4.02
CA LYS A 132 -10.51 23.97 2.82
C LYS A 132 -9.05 23.57 2.62
N ILE A 133 -8.80 22.88 1.50
CA ILE A 133 -7.50 22.37 1.08
C ILE A 133 -7.24 22.88 -0.35
N PHE A 134 -6.01 23.27 -0.67
CA PHE A 134 -5.62 23.63 -2.03
C PHE A 134 -5.86 22.45 -3.01
N PRO A 135 -6.04 22.67 -4.32
CA PRO A 135 -6.38 21.60 -5.26
C PRO A 135 -5.41 20.39 -5.27
N HIS A 136 -4.13 20.63 -4.99
CA HIS A 136 -3.10 19.59 -4.95
C HIS A 136 -3.18 18.72 -3.69
N GLU A 137 -3.55 19.28 -2.54
CA GLU A 137 -3.72 18.51 -1.31
C GLU A 137 -5.06 17.76 -1.30
N ILE A 138 -6.08 18.18 -2.06
CA ILE A 138 -7.28 17.36 -2.34
C ILE A 138 -6.89 16.08 -3.10
N PHE A 139 -6.01 16.21 -4.09
CA PHE A 139 -5.53 15.05 -4.86
C PHE A 139 -4.78 14.05 -3.98
N ILE A 140 -3.84 14.54 -3.15
CA ILE A 140 -3.10 13.70 -2.20
C ILE A 140 -4.04 13.05 -1.19
N THR A 141 -5.02 13.80 -0.67
CA THR A 141 -6.02 13.29 0.28
C THR A 141 -6.84 12.15 -0.33
N ILE A 142 -7.35 12.31 -1.56
CA ILE A 142 -8.10 11.25 -2.25
C ILE A 142 -7.20 10.04 -2.51
N LEU A 143 -5.94 10.27 -2.88
CA LEU A 143 -4.98 9.19 -3.12
C LEU A 143 -4.75 8.35 -1.86
N GLN A 144 -4.52 9.02 -0.73
CA GLN A 144 -4.26 8.42 0.58
C GLN A 144 -5.47 7.75 1.21
N ILE A 145 -6.64 8.41 1.18
CA ILE A 145 -7.84 7.92 1.85
C ILE A 145 -8.61 6.93 0.98
N VAL A 146 -8.59 7.04 -0.34
CA VAL A 146 -9.46 6.21 -1.19
C VAL A 146 -8.64 5.27 -2.06
N VAL A 147 -7.68 5.79 -2.82
CA VAL A 147 -7.03 5.02 -3.87
C VAL A 147 -6.10 3.94 -3.30
N TYR A 148 -5.16 4.28 -2.42
CA TYR A 148 -4.22 3.30 -1.87
C TYR A 148 -4.90 2.17 -1.08
N PRO A 149 -5.82 2.45 -0.14
CA PRO A 149 -6.44 1.40 0.66
C PRO A 149 -7.23 0.43 -0.21
N LEU A 150 -7.99 0.93 -1.20
CA LEU A 150 -8.74 0.09 -2.12
C LEU A 150 -7.82 -0.70 -3.07
N LEU A 151 -6.75 -0.07 -3.58
CA LEU A 151 -5.80 -0.73 -4.46
C LEU A 151 -5.06 -1.86 -3.72
N LEU A 152 -4.61 -1.62 -2.48
CA LEU A 152 -3.99 -2.63 -1.63
C LEU A 152 -4.98 -3.73 -1.28
N LEU A 153 -6.21 -3.41 -0.89
CA LEU A 153 -7.26 -4.37 -0.61
C LEU A 153 -7.54 -5.29 -1.82
N PHE A 154 -7.59 -4.71 -3.01
CA PHE A 154 -7.74 -5.47 -4.26
C PHE A 154 -6.51 -6.36 -4.51
N GLY A 155 -5.30 -5.84 -4.30
CA GLY A 155 -4.05 -6.58 -4.47
C GLY A 155 -3.94 -7.79 -3.53
N ILE A 156 -4.34 -7.63 -2.27
CA ILE A 156 -4.41 -8.70 -1.27
C ILE A 156 -5.44 -9.73 -1.70
N SER A 157 -6.67 -9.30 -2.02
CA SER A 157 -7.74 -10.19 -2.45
C SER A 157 -7.30 -11.00 -3.67
N ALA A 158 -6.68 -10.36 -4.65
CA ALA A 158 -6.08 -11.02 -5.79
C ALA A 158 -5.01 -12.05 -5.39
N PHE A 159 -4.14 -11.73 -4.43
CA PHE A 159 -3.13 -12.65 -3.94
C PHE A 159 -3.75 -13.86 -3.19
N LEU A 160 -4.79 -13.65 -2.37
CA LEU A 160 -5.53 -14.71 -1.66
C LEU A 160 -6.13 -15.74 -2.60
N TYR A 161 -6.79 -15.25 -3.64
CA TYR A 161 -7.39 -16.11 -4.65
C TYR A 161 -6.38 -16.55 -5.73
N ARG A 162 -5.08 -16.26 -5.54
CA ARG A 162 -3.95 -16.66 -6.38
C ARG A 162 -4.07 -16.17 -7.82
N PHE A 163 -4.45 -14.92 -8.03
CA PHE A 163 -4.44 -14.30 -9.35
C PHE A 163 -3.12 -13.58 -9.64
N SER A 164 -2.58 -13.78 -10.84
CA SER A 164 -1.35 -13.10 -11.28
C SER A 164 -1.50 -11.59 -11.42
N ILE A 165 -2.73 -11.07 -11.46
CA ILE A 165 -3.00 -9.64 -11.52
C ILE A 165 -2.43 -8.90 -10.30
N CYS A 166 -2.23 -9.59 -9.16
CA CYS A 166 -1.67 -8.98 -7.94
C CYS A 166 -0.32 -8.31 -8.21
N ILE A 167 0.56 -8.87 -9.06
CA ILE A 167 1.86 -8.26 -9.41
C ILE A 167 1.65 -6.85 -10.00
N SER A 168 0.64 -6.71 -10.86
CA SER A 168 0.37 -5.44 -11.53
C SER A 168 -0.21 -4.43 -10.55
N VAL A 169 -1.05 -4.87 -9.62
CA VAL A 169 -1.63 -4.00 -8.59
C VAL A 169 -0.55 -3.46 -7.67
N PHE A 170 0.35 -4.31 -7.14
CA PHE A 170 1.47 -3.86 -6.31
C PHE A 170 2.45 -2.94 -7.07
N ALA A 171 2.67 -3.18 -8.37
CA ALA A 171 3.48 -2.28 -9.19
C ALA A 171 2.83 -0.89 -9.38
N ILE A 172 1.50 -0.85 -9.56
CA ILE A 172 0.74 0.41 -9.60
C ILE A 172 0.82 1.13 -8.25
N SER A 173 0.71 0.41 -7.12
CA SER A 173 0.88 1.00 -5.79
C SER A 173 2.24 1.69 -5.63
N MET A 174 3.32 1.05 -6.05
CA MET A 174 4.67 1.63 -5.99
C MET A 174 4.84 2.81 -6.96
N ALA A 175 4.18 2.78 -8.13
CA ALA A 175 4.21 3.89 -9.07
C ALA A 175 3.48 5.13 -8.52
N LEU A 176 2.34 4.93 -7.85
CA LEU A 176 1.63 6.01 -7.17
C LEU A 176 2.47 6.57 -6.01
N PHE A 177 3.11 5.70 -5.20
CA PHE A 177 4.02 6.11 -4.13
C PHE A 177 5.16 6.99 -4.66
N LEU A 178 5.70 6.67 -5.84
CA LEU A 178 6.70 7.48 -6.51
C LEU A 178 6.17 8.88 -6.83
N VAL A 179 4.99 8.97 -7.46
CA VAL A 179 4.36 10.26 -7.81
C VAL A 179 4.13 11.11 -6.57
N GLU A 180 3.62 10.49 -5.50
CA GLU A 180 3.40 11.16 -4.23
C GLU A 180 4.70 11.70 -3.61
N ASN A 181 5.78 10.90 -3.55
CA ASN A 181 7.07 11.36 -3.03
C ASN A 181 7.67 12.50 -3.88
N VAL A 182 7.44 12.51 -5.19
CA VAL A 182 7.87 13.63 -6.06
C VAL A 182 7.08 14.90 -5.76
N LEU A 183 5.77 14.78 -5.53
CA LEU A 183 4.93 15.92 -5.13
C LEU A 183 5.36 16.47 -3.77
N PHE A 184 5.71 15.61 -2.81
CA PHE A 184 6.23 16.03 -1.51
C PHE A 184 7.55 16.79 -1.63
N ILE A 185 8.52 16.29 -2.40
CA ILE A 185 9.78 17.02 -2.65
C ILE A 185 9.50 18.38 -3.30
N THR A 186 8.58 18.43 -4.27
CA THR A 186 8.21 19.68 -4.95
C THR A 186 7.57 20.67 -3.99
N HIS A 187 6.69 20.20 -3.10
CA HIS A 187 6.08 21.01 -2.06
C HIS A 187 7.15 21.54 -1.09
N ALA A 188 7.99 20.65 -0.55
CA ALA A 188 9.04 20.99 0.41
C ALA A 188 9.99 22.08 -0.13
N LEU A 189 10.37 22.01 -1.42
CA LEU A 189 11.24 23.01 -2.06
C LEU A 189 10.56 24.38 -2.26
N VAL A 190 9.24 24.43 -2.39
CA VAL A 190 8.47 25.66 -2.61
C VAL A 190 8.03 26.29 -1.28
N SER A 191 7.72 25.48 -0.28
CA SER A 191 7.43 25.93 1.08
C SER A 191 8.73 26.33 1.77
N ARG A 192 8.80 27.54 2.34
CA ARG A 192 9.98 28.04 3.08
C ARG A 192 10.13 27.34 4.44
N ILE A 193 10.40 26.04 4.44
CA ILE A 193 10.65 25.20 5.61
C ILE A 193 12.08 25.48 6.13
N GLU A 194 12.31 25.28 7.43
CA GLU A 194 13.65 25.35 8.03
C GLU A 194 14.61 24.32 7.39
N HIS A 195 15.87 24.70 7.21
CA HIS A 195 16.85 23.90 6.44
C HIS A 195 17.04 22.45 6.93
N GLU A 196 16.93 22.20 8.24
CA GLU A 196 17.11 20.87 8.81
C GLU A 196 15.94 19.93 8.47
N GLN A 197 14.70 20.42 8.59
CA GLN A 197 13.49 19.67 8.22
C GLN A 197 13.41 19.41 6.71
N LEU A 198 13.82 20.40 5.91
CA LEU A 198 13.89 20.26 4.45
C LEU A 198 14.82 19.11 4.02
N LEU A 199 15.99 18.99 4.65
CA LEU A 199 16.98 17.99 4.27
C LEU A 199 16.52 16.58 4.60
N GLU A 200 15.85 16.38 5.73
CA GLU A 200 15.31 15.08 6.13
C GLU A 200 14.16 14.62 5.23
N GLU A 201 13.18 15.51 4.98
CA GLU A 201 12.04 15.20 4.11
C GLU A 201 12.51 14.80 2.71
N ILE A 202 13.44 15.56 2.13
CA ILE A 202 14.03 15.26 0.83
C ILE A 202 14.78 13.92 0.87
N THR A 203 15.53 13.64 1.94
CA THR A 203 16.28 12.38 2.06
C THR A 203 15.36 11.17 2.15
N CYS A 204 14.33 11.20 3.00
CA CYS A 204 13.35 10.13 3.15
C CYS A 204 12.55 9.91 1.85
N ALA A 205 12.12 10.99 1.20
CA ALA A 205 11.41 10.90 -0.07
C ALA A 205 12.30 10.34 -1.19
N THR A 206 13.56 10.75 -1.25
CA THR A 206 14.52 10.24 -2.24
C THR A 206 14.79 8.75 -2.07
N ILE A 207 15.00 8.28 -0.83
CA ILE A 207 15.14 6.84 -0.55
C ILE A 207 13.88 6.09 -0.98
N SER A 208 12.70 6.62 -0.68
CA SER A 208 11.43 6.00 -1.07
C SER A 208 11.22 5.94 -2.58
N ILE A 209 11.68 6.94 -3.32
CA ILE A 209 11.67 6.93 -4.80
C ILE A 209 12.56 5.81 -5.32
N VAL A 210 13.79 5.69 -4.80
CA VAL A 210 14.72 4.63 -5.22
C VAL A 210 14.13 3.25 -4.95
N LEU A 211 13.59 3.02 -3.75
CA LEU A 211 12.92 1.76 -3.40
C LEU A 211 11.74 1.47 -4.34
N SER A 212 10.94 2.48 -4.66
CA SER A 212 9.80 2.36 -5.57
C SER A 212 10.22 1.94 -6.98
N ILE A 213 11.25 2.58 -7.54
CA ILE A 213 11.80 2.23 -8.86
C ILE A 213 12.30 0.79 -8.88
N VAL A 214 13.07 0.39 -7.87
CA VAL A 214 13.63 -0.97 -7.78
C VAL A 214 12.50 -2.00 -7.64
N ALA A 215 11.48 -1.75 -6.82
CA ALA A 215 10.33 -2.65 -6.69
C ALA A 215 9.58 -2.82 -8.01
N ILE A 216 9.29 -1.72 -8.72
CA ILE A 216 8.62 -1.75 -10.02
C ILE A 216 9.43 -2.60 -11.01
N TYR A 217 10.75 -2.42 -11.05
CA TYR A 217 11.64 -3.21 -11.89
C TYR A 217 11.56 -4.71 -11.55
N ILE A 218 11.65 -5.07 -10.26
CA ILE A 218 11.55 -6.46 -9.80
C ILE A 218 10.21 -7.08 -10.20
N LEU A 219 9.09 -6.36 -10.00
CA LEU A 219 7.75 -6.85 -10.32
C LEU A 219 7.54 -6.97 -11.83
N ALA A 220 8.01 -6.01 -12.62
CA ALA A 220 7.95 -6.05 -14.08
C ALA A 220 8.76 -7.23 -14.66
N HIS A 221 9.98 -7.43 -14.18
CA HIS A 221 10.80 -8.57 -14.53
C HIS A 221 10.12 -9.89 -14.13
N SER A 222 9.57 -9.96 -12.92
CA SER A 222 8.88 -11.15 -12.41
C SER A 222 7.65 -11.50 -13.24
N LYS A 223 6.87 -10.49 -13.65
CA LYS A 223 5.72 -10.65 -14.56
C LYS A 223 6.15 -11.19 -15.93
N LYS A 224 7.25 -10.65 -16.49
CA LYS A 224 7.81 -11.12 -17.77
C LYS A 224 8.21 -12.58 -17.70
N VAL A 225 9.04 -12.95 -16.72
CA VAL A 225 9.50 -14.34 -16.51
C VAL A 225 8.32 -15.30 -16.30
N TYR A 226 7.31 -14.88 -15.54
CA TYR A 226 6.12 -15.68 -15.32
C TYR A 226 5.31 -15.90 -16.61
N LYS A 227 5.16 -14.86 -17.45
CA LYS A 227 4.47 -14.96 -18.76
C LYS A 227 5.23 -15.85 -19.74
N GLU A 228 6.55 -15.74 -19.81
CA GLU A 228 7.40 -16.59 -20.66
C GLU A 228 7.24 -18.07 -20.32
N ARG A 229 7.20 -18.42 -19.03
CA ARG A 229 6.94 -19.80 -18.61
C ARG A 229 5.55 -20.29 -18.95
N LEU A 230 4.55 -19.42 -18.85
CA LEU A 230 3.18 -19.80 -19.19
C LEU A 230 3.10 -20.21 -20.66
N ASN A 231 3.73 -19.42 -21.54
CA ASN A 231 3.78 -19.68 -22.97
C ASN A 231 4.63 -20.90 -23.34
N ALA A 232 5.66 -21.22 -22.55
CA ALA A 232 6.49 -22.42 -22.77
C ALA A 232 5.77 -23.73 -22.38
N ASN A 233 4.78 -23.65 -21.50
CA ASN A 233 4.03 -24.79 -20.99
C ASN A 233 2.63 -24.96 -21.62
N SER A 234 2.24 -24.06 -22.53
CA SER A 234 0.96 -24.07 -23.26
C SER A 234 1.13 -24.60 -24.67
#